data_AF-A0A101QMA4-F1
#
_entry.id   AF-A0A101QMA4-F1
#
_cell.length_a   1.000
_cell.length_b   1.000
_cell.length_c   1.000
_cell.angle_alpha   90.00
_cell.angle_beta   90.00
_cell.angle_gamma   90.00
#
_symmetry.space_group_name_H-M   'P 1'
#
loop_
_entity.id
_entity.type
_entity.pdbx_description
1 polymer ?
#
loop_
_entity_poly.entity_id
_entity_poly.type
_entity_poly.pdbx_seq_one_letter_code
_entity_poly.pdbx_strand_id
1 'polypeptide(L)'
;MLLLARSGCTACGSPPAEPELVGWLDPANGEFTHGPAPEDAGPCGTEDCASVTVLRLCDQDCVPFLRHLVHDCTGAVISSVDTTPDGVTPYTPAGTVGDCADCQRCVPEPMCPGFAGLTGPETWTIPAATESVSLSVACGPVTVYPCAGATDGVQINECGVSLQWVAPGTECRPGVLCDSFRIEVPEGSAVYVSWLSAGCGDES
;
A
#
# COMPACT_ATOMS: atom_id res chain seq x y z
N MET A 1 20.22 -33.59 -4.05
CA MET A 1 20.46 -32.44 -3.13
C MET A 1 20.62 -31.16 -3.95
N LEU A 2 20.07 -30.03 -3.48
CA LEU A 2 20.14 -28.75 -4.18
C LEU A 2 21.19 -27.85 -3.52
N LEU A 3 22.19 -27.40 -4.28
CA LEU A 3 23.22 -26.49 -3.79
C LEU A 3 22.76 -25.04 -3.98
N LEU A 4 22.74 -24.25 -2.91
CA LEU A 4 22.43 -22.83 -2.99
C LEU A 4 23.72 -22.04 -3.13
N ALA A 5 23.95 -21.53 -4.33
CA ALA A 5 25.08 -20.69 -4.65
C ALA A 5 24.65 -19.22 -4.69
N ARG A 6 25.28 -18.35 -3.88
CA ARG A 6 25.11 -16.89 -4.02
C ARG A 6 26.11 -16.38 -5.03
N SER A 7 25.61 -15.67 -6.02
CA SER A 7 26.44 -14.84 -6.88
C SER A 7 26.22 -13.38 -6.47
N GLY A 8 27.29 -12.68 -6.11
CA GLY A 8 27.22 -11.25 -5.86
C GLY A 8 26.93 -10.51 -7.16
N CYS A 9 26.11 -9.46 -7.10
CA CYS A 9 25.95 -8.55 -8.24
C CYS A 9 27.27 -7.79 -8.47
N THR A 10 27.80 -7.85 -9.69
CA THR A 10 28.95 -7.04 -10.10
C THR A 10 28.52 -5.91 -11.03
N ALA A 11 29.32 -4.83 -11.12
CA ALA A 11 29.05 -3.73 -12.01
C ALA A 11 29.11 -4.19 -13.48
N CYS A 12 28.29 -3.57 -14.35
CA CYS A 12 28.26 -3.88 -15.78
C CYS A 12 29.68 -3.82 -16.39
N GLY A 13 30.12 -4.94 -16.96
CA GLY A 13 31.43 -5.07 -17.63
C GLY A 13 32.55 -5.68 -16.77
N SER A 14 32.32 -5.97 -15.49
CA SER A 14 33.25 -6.76 -14.68
C SER A 14 32.90 -8.25 -14.70
N PRO A 15 33.89 -9.17 -14.64
CA PRO A 15 33.58 -10.58 -14.48
C PRO A 15 32.88 -10.81 -13.13
N PRO A 16 31.82 -11.62 -13.08
CA PRO A 16 31.17 -11.98 -11.82
C PRO A 16 32.15 -12.75 -10.94
N ALA A 17 32.11 -12.49 -9.64
CA ALA A 17 32.87 -13.29 -8.67
C ALA A 17 32.42 -14.75 -8.73
N GLU A 18 33.33 -15.68 -8.42
CA GLU A 18 32.98 -17.08 -8.27
C GLU A 18 31.83 -17.20 -7.25
N PRO A 19 30.75 -17.93 -7.59
CA PRO A 19 29.60 -18.02 -6.72
C PRO A 19 30.00 -18.82 -5.47
N GLU A 20 29.67 -18.27 -4.30
CA GLU A 20 29.95 -18.93 -3.03
C GLU A 20 28.80 -19.86 -2.69
N LEU A 21 29.14 -21.10 -2.32
CA LEU A 21 28.21 -22.03 -1.72
C LEU A 21 27.81 -21.53 -0.33
N VAL A 22 26.57 -21.03 -0.21
CA VAL A 22 26.02 -20.55 1.06
C VAL A 22 25.52 -21.71 1.91
N GLY A 23 25.07 -22.76 1.24
CA GLY A 23 24.49 -23.92 1.89
C GLY A 23 23.85 -24.85 0.89
N TRP A 24 23.08 -25.78 1.42
CA TRP A 24 22.37 -26.79 0.67
C TRP A 24 20.95 -26.94 1.20
N LEU A 25 20.05 -27.33 0.31
CA LEU A 25 18.66 -27.60 0.60
C LEU A 25 18.44 -29.11 0.52
N ASP A 26 17.91 -29.69 1.59
CA ASP A 26 17.52 -31.09 1.63
C ASP A 26 16.23 -31.27 0.79
N PRO A 27 16.28 -32.02 -0.33
CA PRO A 27 15.11 -32.22 -1.16
C PRO A 27 14.07 -33.17 -0.52
N ALA A 28 14.38 -33.85 0.58
CA ALA A 28 13.42 -34.71 1.27
C ALA A 28 12.44 -33.90 2.13
N ASN A 29 12.89 -32.79 2.73
CA ASN A 29 12.10 -32.02 3.67
C ASN A 29 12.03 -30.50 3.37
N GLY A 30 12.88 -29.98 2.48
CA GLY A 30 12.95 -28.56 2.12
C GLY A 30 13.75 -27.71 3.12
N GLU A 31 14.50 -28.34 4.02
CA GLU A 31 15.30 -27.67 5.04
C GLU A 31 16.61 -27.12 4.46
N PHE A 32 16.92 -25.87 4.79
CA PHE A 32 18.18 -25.24 4.41
C PHE A 32 19.24 -25.43 5.49
N THR A 33 20.39 -25.95 5.11
CA THR A 33 21.57 -26.05 5.96
C THR A 33 22.70 -25.17 5.43
N HIS A 34 23.20 -24.26 6.28
CA HIS A 34 24.33 -23.40 5.94
C HIS A 34 25.66 -24.19 5.96
N GLY A 35 26.53 -23.91 4.99
CA GLY A 35 27.87 -24.50 4.92
C GLY A 35 28.03 -25.60 3.86
N PRO A 36 29.13 -26.38 3.91
CA PRO A 36 29.42 -27.38 2.90
C PRO A 36 28.33 -28.46 2.89
N ALA A 37 28.02 -28.96 1.69
CA ALA A 37 27.18 -30.14 1.54
C ALA A 37 27.83 -31.34 2.22
N PRO A 38 27.04 -32.26 2.81
CA PRO A 38 27.55 -33.46 3.44
C PRO A 38 28.29 -34.36 2.43
N GLU A 39 29.20 -35.20 2.91
CA GLU A 39 30.12 -35.97 2.05
C GLU A 39 29.40 -37.01 1.15
N ASP A 40 28.16 -37.34 1.47
CA ASP A 40 27.26 -38.19 0.69
C ASP A 40 26.45 -37.42 -0.37
N ALA A 41 26.79 -36.14 -0.61
CA ALA A 41 26.28 -35.33 -1.70
C ALA A 41 26.59 -35.94 -3.08
N GLY A 42 25.74 -36.83 -3.56
CA GLY A 42 25.80 -37.39 -4.90
C GLY A 42 25.24 -36.44 -5.98
N PRO A 43 25.61 -36.63 -7.26
CA PRO A 43 24.89 -35.99 -8.36
C PRO A 43 23.41 -36.38 -8.31
N CYS A 44 22.51 -35.52 -8.81
CA CYS A 44 21.09 -35.86 -8.92
C CYS A 44 20.95 -37.17 -9.72
N GLY A 45 20.63 -38.26 -9.04
CA GLY A 45 20.41 -39.58 -9.65
C GLY A 45 19.05 -39.62 -10.34
N THR A 46 18.88 -40.54 -11.29
CA THR A 46 17.61 -40.73 -12.00
C THR A 46 16.49 -41.31 -11.13
N GLU A 47 16.80 -41.73 -9.90
CA GLU A 47 15.83 -42.32 -8.96
C GLU A 47 15.36 -41.33 -7.88
N ASP A 48 16.04 -40.18 -7.71
CA ASP A 48 15.70 -39.12 -6.76
C ASP A 48 15.34 -37.83 -7.50
N CYS A 49 14.16 -37.83 -8.11
CA CYS A 49 13.62 -36.70 -8.91
C CYS A 49 12.94 -35.61 -8.07
N ALA A 50 13.16 -35.58 -6.75
CA ALA A 50 12.62 -34.55 -5.89
C ALA A 50 13.24 -33.18 -6.24
N SER A 51 12.40 -32.16 -6.34
CA SER A 51 12.83 -30.79 -6.63
C SER A 51 12.23 -29.81 -5.63
N VAL A 52 12.88 -28.66 -5.45
CA VAL A 52 12.38 -27.64 -4.52
C VAL A 52 12.21 -26.31 -5.23
N THR A 53 11.05 -25.70 -5.04
CA THR A 53 10.71 -24.37 -5.55
C THR A 53 10.63 -23.39 -4.38
N VAL A 54 11.31 -22.24 -4.49
CA VAL A 54 11.24 -21.20 -3.47
C VAL A 54 10.34 -20.06 -3.95
N LEU A 55 9.29 -19.76 -3.19
CA LEU A 55 8.36 -18.67 -3.46
C LEU A 55 8.55 -17.56 -2.42
N ARG A 56 8.59 -16.31 -2.89
CA ARG A 56 8.52 -15.15 -2.01
C ARG A 56 7.06 -14.74 -1.84
N LEU A 57 6.56 -14.85 -0.62
CA LEU A 57 5.16 -14.60 -0.27
C LEU A 57 5.07 -13.58 0.88
N CYS A 58 3.88 -13.05 1.08
CA CYS A 58 3.57 -12.17 2.21
C CYS A 58 2.37 -12.75 2.98
N ASP A 59 2.34 -12.48 4.28
CA ASP A 59 1.21 -12.84 5.14
C ASP A 59 0.18 -11.69 5.25
N GLN A 60 -0.83 -11.85 6.11
CA GLN A 60 -1.90 -10.86 6.27
C GLN A 60 -1.39 -9.47 6.68
N ASP A 61 -0.23 -9.42 7.35
CA ASP A 61 0.38 -8.18 7.80
C ASP A 61 1.41 -7.61 6.82
N CYS A 62 1.45 -8.16 5.60
CA CYS A 62 2.42 -7.84 4.56
C CYS A 62 3.87 -8.06 4.99
N VAL A 63 4.10 -8.98 5.92
CA VAL A 63 5.45 -9.39 6.29
C VAL A 63 5.94 -10.39 5.25
N PRO A 64 7.05 -10.10 4.53
CA PRO A 64 7.57 -11.01 3.51
C PRO A 64 8.27 -12.20 4.15
N PHE A 65 8.12 -13.37 3.53
CA PHE A 65 8.79 -14.61 3.92
C PHE A 65 9.04 -15.50 2.67
N LEU A 66 9.81 -16.57 2.84
CA LEU A 66 10.12 -17.54 1.80
C LEU A 66 9.46 -18.88 2.11
N ARG A 67 8.70 -19.42 1.15
CA ARG A 67 8.13 -20.77 1.20
C ARG A 67 8.89 -21.70 0.26
N HIS A 68 9.48 -22.74 0.81
CA HIS A 68 10.18 -23.80 0.09
C HIS A 68 9.20 -24.95 -0.13
N LEU A 69 8.81 -25.21 -1.37
CA LEU A 69 7.90 -26.29 -1.76
C LEU A 69 8.69 -27.48 -2.29
N VAL A 70 8.59 -28.62 -1.62
CA VAL A 70 9.21 -29.86 -2.09
C VAL A 70 8.24 -30.59 -3.00
N HIS A 71 8.68 -30.94 -4.19
CA HIS A 71 7.93 -31.70 -5.18
C HIS A 71 8.46 -33.13 -5.30
N ASP A 72 7.56 -34.08 -5.50
CA ASP A 72 7.91 -35.43 -5.89
C ASP A 72 8.26 -35.52 -7.40
N CYS A 73 8.60 -36.74 -7.83
CA CYS A 73 8.92 -37.06 -9.22
C CYS A 73 7.81 -36.81 -10.24
N THR A 74 6.56 -36.65 -9.79
CA THR A 74 5.41 -36.31 -10.63
C THR A 74 5.15 -34.80 -10.67
N GLY A 75 5.88 -34.03 -9.87
CA GLY A 75 5.70 -32.58 -9.69
C GLY A 75 4.70 -32.22 -8.59
N ALA A 76 4.15 -33.20 -7.86
CA ALA A 76 3.21 -32.94 -6.78
C ALA A 76 3.95 -32.43 -5.53
N VAL A 77 3.40 -31.41 -4.86
CA VAL A 77 3.98 -30.89 -3.61
C VAL A 77 3.76 -31.90 -2.49
N ILE A 78 4.83 -32.31 -1.82
CA ILE A 78 4.82 -33.28 -0.72
C ILE A 78 5.14 -32.66 0.64
N SER A 79 5.82 -31.51 0.67
CA SER A 79 6.05 -30.74 1.89
C SER A 79 6.29 -29.25 1.59
N SER A 80 6.19 -28.43 2.63
CA SER A 80 6.54 -27.02 2.58
C SER A 80 7.20 -26.55 3.87
N VAL A 81 8.22 -25.70 3.75
CA VAL A 81 8.91 -25.05 4.89
C VAL A 81 8.90 -23.54 4.69
N ASP A 82 8.56 -22.80 5.75
CA ASP A 82 8.52 -21.34 5.76
C ASP A 82 9.70 -20.77 6.55
N THR A 83 10.39 -19.81 5.95
CA THR A 83 11.55 -19.11 6.54
C THR A 83 11.41 -17.62 6.35
N THR A 84 12.09 -16.82 7.17
CA THR A 84 12.19 -15.37 6.93
C THR A 84 12.96 -15.11 5.62
N PRO A 85 13.04 -13.86 5.12
CA PRO A 85 13.76 -13.55 3.89
C PRO A 85 15.26 -13.90 3.90
N ASP A 86 15.83 -14.24 5.08
CA ASP A 86 17.18 -14.78 5.19
C ASP A 86 17.32 -16.23 4.69
N GLY A 87 16.20 -16.94 4.48
CA GLY A 87 16.16 -18.33 4.03
C GLY A 87 16.54 -19.36 5.09
N VAL A 88 16.73 -18.96 6.35
CA VAL A 88 17.24 -19.83 7.42
C VAL A 88 16.35 -19.78 8.65
N THR A 89 15.95 -18.60 9.09
CA THR A 89 15.17 -18.45 10.33
C THR A 89 13.76 -18.96 10.08
N PRO A 90 13.23 -19.92 10.86
CA PRO A 90 11.86 -20.41 10.68
C PRO A 90 10.82 -19.29 10.78
N TYR A 91 9.81 -19.32 9.93
CA TYR A 91 8.72 -18.37 9.91
C TYR A 91 7.36 -19.07 10.03
N THR A 92 6.42 -18.46 10.74
CA THR A 92 5.03 -18.92 10.79
C THR A 92 4.14 -17.77 10.33
N PRO A 93 3.53 -17.87 9.13
CA PRO A 93 2.71 -16.79 8.58
C PRO A 93 1.51 -16.47 9.47
N ALA A 94 1.23 -15.17 9.62
CA ALA A 94 0.02 -14.70 10.27
C ALA A 94 -1.13 -14.62 9.24
N GLY A 95 -2.25 -15.30 9.52
CA GLY A 95 -3.45 -15.21 8.70
C GLY A 95 -3.26 -15.73 7.27
N THR A 96 -3.83 -15.02 6.30
CA THR A 96 -3.81 -15.41 4.88
C THR A 96 -2.45 -15.15 4.24
N VAL A 97 -1.97 -16.11 3.46
CA VAL A 97 -0.74 -15.99 2.66
C VAL A 97 -1.11 -15.68 1.20
N GLY A 98 -0.39 -14.76 0.58
CA GLY A 98 -0.54 -14.41 -0.83
C GLY A 98 0.72 -13.80 -1.44
N ASP A 99 0.60 -13.39 -2.70
CA ASP A 99 1.66 -12.65 -3.37
C ASP A 99 1.88 -11.31 -2.69
N CYS A 100 3.15 -10.93 -2.49
CA CYS A 100 3.47 -9.64 -1.89
C CYS A 100 2.98 -8.44 -2.73
N ALA A 101 2.80 -8.63 -4.05
CA ALA A 101 2.22 -7.61 -4.92
C ALA A 101 0.72 -7.39 -4.65
N ASP A 102 0.03 -8.43 -4.20
CA ASP A 102 -1.39 -8.39 -3.83
C ASP A 102 -1.59 -7.93 -2.38
N CYS A 103 -0.50 -7.64 -1.68
CA CYS A 103 -0.56 -7.12 -0.33
C CYS A 103 -1.05 -5.67 -0.33
N GLN A 104 -2.38 -5.53 -0.35
CA GLN A 104 -3.13 -4.28 -0.42
C GLN A 104 -3.13 -3.52 0.92
N ARG A 105 -1.97 -3.33 1.55
CA ARG A 105 -1.89 -2.43 2.73
C ARG A 105 -2.23 -0.98 2.37
N CYS A 106 -2.03 -0.54 1.12
CA CYS A 106 -2.49 0.78 0.63
C CYS A 106 -2.72 0.77 -0.90
N VAL A 107 -3.95 0.57 -1.37
CA VAL A 107 -4.33 1.20 -2.64
C VAL A 107 -4.84 2.59 -2.26
N PRO A 108 -4.11 3.68 -2.57
CA PRO A 108 -4.59 5.02 -2.26
C PRO A 108 -5.92 5.22 -2.97
N GLU A 109 -6.94 5.63 -2.23
CA GLU A 109 -8.22 5.98 -2.83
C GLU A 109 -7.99 7.18 -3.77
N PRO A 110 -8.40 7.12 -5.04
CA PRO A 110 -8.19 8.23 -5.96
C PRO A 110 -8.95 9.45 -5.44
N MET A 111 -8.22 10.55 -5.27
CA MET A 111 -8.76 11.82 -4.82
C MET A 111 -9.09 12.72 -6.01
N CYS A 112 -10.19 13.44 -5.91
CA CYS A 112 -10.70 14.24 -7.01
C CYS A 112 -10.66 15.71 -6.59
N PRO A 113 -9.85 16.56 -7.27
CA PRO A 113 -9.85 17.99 -6.99
C PRO A 113 -11.11 18.63 -7.56
N GLY A 114 -11.77 19.45 -6.75
CA GLY A 114 -12.86 20.30 -7.18
C GLY A 114 -12.53 21.78 -6.96
N PHE A 115 -13.14 22.63 -7.79
CA PHE A 115 -13.01 24.08 -7.71
C PHE A 115 -14.34 24.75 -8.06
N ALA A 116 -14.73 25.76 -7.29
CA ALA A 116 -15.87 26.60 -7.58
C ALA A 116 -15.57 28.06 -7.23
N GLY A 117 -15.98 28.97 -8.11
CA GLY A 117 -16.08 30.39 -7.83
C GLY A 117 -17.55 30.74 -7.64
N LEU A 118 -17.90 31.23 -6.46
CA LEU A 118 -19.27 31.55 -6.09
C LEU A 118 -19.42 33.07 -5.97
N THR A 119 -20.49 33.59 -6.57
CA THR A 119 -20.87 35.00 -6.46
C THR A 119 -22.32 35.08 -6.04
N GLY A 120 -22.59 35.79 -4.95
CA GLY A 120 -23.91 35.75 -4.34
C GLY A 120 -24.99 36.49 -5.13
N PRO A 121 -26.28 36.21 -4.83
CA PRO A 121 -26.74 35.35 -3.74
C PRO A 121 -26.77 33.85 -4.12
N GLU A 122 -25.93 33.05 -3.46
CA GLU A 122 -25.82 31.61 -3.71
C GLU A 122 -25.56 30.86 -2.40
N THR A 123 -26.16 29.67 -2.27
CA THR A 123 -25.82 28.70 -1.21
C THR A 123 -25.26 27.47 -1.89
N TRP A 124 -24.04 27.11 -1.52
CA TRP A 124 -23.35 25.98 -2.11
C TRP A 124 -22.93 24.97 -1.05
N THR A 125 -22.92 23.70 -1.45
CA THR A 125 -22.62 22.56 -0.56
C THR A 125 -21.54 21.71 -1.19
N ILE A 126 -20.46 21.49 -0.43
CA ILE A 126 -19.37 20.58 -0.82
C ILE A 126 -19.87 19.14 -0.74
N PRO A 127 -19.49 18.25 -1.68
CA PRO A 127 -19.79 16.82 -1.62
C PRO A 127 -19.33 16.16 -0.31
N ALA A 128 -20.03 15.10 0.07
CA ALA A 128 -19.60 14.20 1.14
C ALA A 128 -18.23 13.58 0.82
N ALA A 129 -17.56 13.02 1.83
CA ALA A 129 -16.23 12.43 1.70
C ALA A 129 -15.10 13.42 1.31
N THR A 130 -15.31 14.72 1.53
CA THR A 130 -14.26 15.72 1.35
C THR A 130 -13.24 15.64 2.49
N GLU A 131 -11.95 15.52 2.16
CA GLU A 131 -10.86 15.47 3.15
C GLU A 131 -10.33 16.87 3.47
N SER A 132 -10.24 17.73 2.47
CA SER A 132 -9.71 19.07 2.65
C SER A 132 -10.49 20.10 1.85
N VAL A 133 -10.59 21.30 2.42
CA VAL A 133 -11.25 22.46 1.83
C VAL A 133 -10.36 23.67 2.06
N SER A 134 -10.11 24.42 1.00
CA SER A 134 -9.51 25.75 1.08
C SER A 134 -10.48 26.76 0.49
N LEU A 135 -10.67 27.86 1.22
CA LEU A 135 -11.60 28.92 0.89
C LEU A 135 -10.85 30.24 0.85
N SER A 136 -11.06 31.04 -0.20
CA SER A 136 -10.51 32.40 -0.32
C SER A 136 -11.64 33.39 -0.55
N VAL A 137 -11.93 34.22 0.44
CA VAL A 137 -12.98 35.25 0.36
C VAL A 137 -12.44 36.41 -0.46
N ALA A 138 -12.99 36.63 -1.64
CA ALA A 138 -12.63 37.77 -2.47
C ALA A 138 -13.27 39.05 -1.94
N CYS A 139 -14.56 39.00 -1.59
CA CYS A 139 -15.26 40.12 -0.99
C CYS A 139 -16.52 39.75 -0.19
N GLY A 140 -16.88 40.61 0.75
CA GLY A 140 -18.16 40.61 1.45
C GLY A 140 -18.26 39.65 2.64
N PRO A 141 -19.34 39.76 3.44
CA PRO A 141 -19.57 38.82 4.52
C PRO A 141 -19.96 37.45 3.94
N VAL A 142 -19.17 36.41 4.21
CA VAL A 142 -19.48 35.02 3.84
C VAL A 142 -19.71 34.21 5.10
N THR A 143 -20.75 33.36 5.12
CA THR A 143 -21.01 32.48 6.27
C THR A 143 -20.71 31.04 5.92
N VAL A 144 -19.88 30.40 6.74
CA VAL A 144 -19.39 29.03 6.53
C VAL A 144 -19.93 28.09 7.61
N TYR A 145 -20.42 26.94 7.18
CA TYR A 145 -20.94 25.87 8.02
C TYR A 145 -20.11 24.61 7.80
N PRO A 146 -19.13 24.32 8.68
CA PRO A 146 -18.14 23.27 8.43
C PRO A 146 -18.66 21.84 8.58
N CYS A 147 -19.84 21.65 9.19
CA CYS A 147 -20.44 20.33 9.40
C CYS A 147 -21.95 20.34 9.14
N ALA A 148 -22.46 19.22 8.64
CA ALA A 148 -23.88 18.99 8.44
C ALA A 148 -24.65 19.20 9.75
N GLY A 149 -25.69 20.04 9.72
CA GLY A 149 -26.50 20.37 10.89
C GLY A 149 -25.92 21.46 11.81
N ALA A 150 -24.75 22.03 11.49
CA ALA A 150 -24.28 23.22 12.18
C ALA A 150 -25.27 24.38 11.95
N THR A 151 -25.84 24.90 13.03
CA THR A 151 -26.73 26.07 13.01
C THR A 151 -25.98 27.38 13.20
N ASP A 152 -24.83 27.32 13.89
CA ASP A 152 -23.97 28.46 14.17
C ASP A 152 -22.85 28.51 13.12
N GLY A 153 -23.08 29.27 12.05
CA GLY A 153 -22.09 29.48 11.00
C GLY A 153 -21.01 30.48 11.42
N VAL A 154 -19.79 30.30 10.91
CA VAL A 154 -18.70 31.26 11.09
C VAL A 154 -18.82 32.34 10.01
N GLN A 155 -19.12 33.57 10.43
CA GLN A 155 -19.20 34.71 9.53
C GLN A 155 -17.82 35.35 9.33
N ILE A 156 -17.41 35.48 8.07
CA ILE A 156 -16.15 36.07 7.65
C ILE A 156 -16.48 37.41 7.01
N ASN A 157 -16.13 38.50 7.68
CA ASN A 157 -16.48 39.86 7.23
C ASN A 157 -15.35 40.56 6.46
N GLU A 158 -14.23 39.88 6.23
CA GLU A 158 -13.01 40.46 5.71
C GLU A 158 -12.71 39.93 4.31
N CYS A 159 -12.44 40.85 3.39
CA CYS A 159 -11.97 40.53 2.04
C CYS A 159 -10.50 40.07 2.09
N GLY A 160 -10.13 39.14 1.22
CA GLY A 160 -8.76 38.62 1.10
C GLY A 160 -8.37 37.58 2.13
N VAL A 161 -9.30 37.08 2.94
CA VAL A 161 -9.05 36.03 3.92
C VAL A 161 -9.03 34.66 3.25
N SER A 162 -8.02 33.85 3.59
CA SER A 162 -7.93 32.45 3.22
C SER A 162 -8.07 31.56 4.44
N LEU A 163 -8.89 30.52 4.33
CA LEU A 163 -9.15 29.53 5.37
C LEU A 163 -8.92 28.14 4.81
N GLN A 164 -8.43 27.24 5.65
CA GLN A 164 -8.16 25.86 5.28
C GLN A 164 -8.65 24.92 6.38
N TRP A 165 -9.35 23.86 5.97
CA TRP A 165 -9.75 22.76 6.82
C TRP A 165 -9.22 21.47 6.24
N VAL A 166 -8.68 20.62 7.11
CA VAL A 166 -8.13 19.30 6.76
C VAL A 166 -8.61 18.33 7.81
N ALA A 167 -9.21 17.23 7.39
CA ALA A 167 -9.55 16.14 8.28
C ALA A 167 -8.30 15.25 8.52
N PRO A 168 -7.98 14.91 9.78
CA PRO A 168 -6.91 13.97 10.05
C PRO A 168 -7.30 12.58 9.54
N GLY A 169 -6.54 12.07 8.58
CA GLY A 169 -6.63 10.68 8.14
C GLY A 169 -5.90 9.72 9.07
N THR A 170 -6.08 8.43 8.81
CA THR A 170 -5.17 7.39 9.30
C THR A 170 -4.24 6.98 8.17
N GLU A 171 -3.26 6.12 8.46
CA GLU A 171 -2.34 5.58 7.44
C GLU A 171 -3.06 4.90 6.26
N CYS A 172 -4.32 4.48 6.44
CA CYS A 172 -5.08 3.69 5.46
C CYS A 172 -6.44 4.30 5.06
N ARG A 173 -6.80 5.50 5.52
CA ARG A 173 -8.08 6.13 5.16
C ARG A 173 -7.94 7.65 5.18
N PRO A 174 -8.28 8.35 4.09
CA PRO A 174 -8.30 9.81 4.12
C PRO A 174 -9.23 10.28 5.24
N GLY A 175 -8.85 11.39 5.87
CA GLY A 175 -9.77 12.03 6.80
C GLY A 175 -11.02 12.45 6.04
N VAL A 176 -12.18 12.41 6.69
CA VAL A 176 -13.40 12.96 6.09
C VAL A 176 -13.84 14.14 6.96
N LEU A 177 -13.88 15.32 6.35
CA LEU A 177 -14.62 16.45 6.91
C LEU A 177 -16.08 16.01 6.99
N CYS A 178 -16.80 16.46 8.02
CA CYS A 178 -18.21 16.16 8.26
C CYS A 178 -19.06 16.07 6.97
N ASP A 179 -20.12 15.24 6.98
CA ASP A 179 -20.94 14.85 5.81
C ASP A 179 -21.19 15.93 4.74
N SER A 180 -21.46 17.18 5.13
CA SER A 180 -21.51 18.29 4.18
C SER A 180 -20.97 19.58 4.78
N PHE A 181 -20.33 20.38 3.92
CA PHE A 181 -19.81 21.70 4.22
C PHE A 181 -20.58 22.71 3.39
N ARG A 182 -21.21 23.70 4.03
CA ARG A 182 -22.10 24.66 3.37
C ARG A 182 -21.54 26.07 3.43
N ILE A 183 -21.64 26.79 2.32
CA ILE A 183 -21.20 28.18 2.17
C ILE A 183 -22.41 29.01 1.74
N GLU A 184 -22.71 30.05 2.50
CA GLU A 184 -23.70 31.06 2.15
C GLU A 184 -22.98 32.31 1.67
N VAL A 185 -23.24 32.69 0.42
CA VAL A 185 -22.64 33.86 -0.25
C VAL A 185 -23.77 34.87 -0.49
N PRO A 186 -23.87 35.93 0.32
CA PRO A 186 -24.84 37.01 0.13
C PRO A 186 -24.56 37.81 -1.15
N GLU A 187 -25.58 38.56 -1.60
CA GLU A 187 -25.44 39.49 -2.73
C GLU A 187 -24.25 40.45 -2.53
N GLY A 188 -23.47 40.66 -3.59
CA GLY A 188 -22.26 41.49 -3.55
C GLY A 188 -21.04 40.83 -2.90
N SER A 189 -21.14 39.57 -2.47
CA SER A 189 -20.02 38.77 -1.94
C SER A 189 -19.49 37.79 -2.98
N ALA A 190 -18.21 37.45 -2.88
CA ALA A 190 -17.54 36.52 -3.77
C ALA A 190 -16.51 35.67 -3.03
N VAL A 191 -16.46 34.39 -3.36
CA VAL A 191 -15.56 33.43 -2.72
C VAL A 191 -15.08 32.38 -3.73
N TYR A 192 -13.82 32.00 -3.61
CA TYR A 192 -13.25 30.86 -4.33
C TYR A 192 -13.06 29.70 -3.37
N VAL A 193 -13.46 28.50 -3.77
CA VAL A 193 -13.32 27.30 -2.96
C VAL A 193 -12.66 26.20 -3.79
N SER A 194 -11.72 25.50 -3.17
CA SER A 194 -11.06 24.31 -3.71
C SER A 194 -11.10 23.19 -2.69
N TRP A 195 -11.37 21.96 -3.12
CA TRP A 195 -11.47 20.82 -2.22
C TRP A 195 -10.89 19.55 -2.82
N LEU A 196 -10.61 18.57 -1.96
CA LEU A 196 -10.24 17.21 -2.34
C LEU A 196 -11.23 16.24 -1.70
N SER A 197 -11.90 15.43 -2.51
CA SER A 197 -12.83 14.39 -2.03
C SER A 197 -12.38 12.99 -2.42
N ALA A 198 -12.68 12.03 -1.56
CA ALA A 198 -12.54 10.61 -1.83
C ALA A 198 -13.69 10.10 -2.70
N GLY A 199 -13.43 9.09 -3.52
CA GLY A 199 -14.40 8.50 -4.43
C GLY A 199 -14.81 9.47 -5.53
N CYS A 200 -14.09 9.44 -6.66
CA CYS A 200 -14.59 10.10 -7.87
C CYS A 200 -15.91 9.41 -8.21
N GLY A 201 -17.03 10.12 -8.05
CA GLY A 201 -18.30 9.62 -8.54
C GLY A 201 -18.13 9.21 -9.99
N ASP A 202 -18.76 8.12 -10.39
CA ASP A 202 -18.88 7.71 -11.79
C ASP A 202 -19.71 8.78 -12.54
N GLU A 203 -19.18 9.99 -12.71
CA GLU A 203 -19.76 11.00 -13.59
C GLU A 203 -19.27 10.70 -15.01
N SER A 204 -19.94 9.73 -15.63
CA SER A 204 -19.93 9.48 -17.08
C SER A 204 -21.04 10.24 -17.77
#